data_AF-A0A3D4IM01-F1
#
_entry.id   AF-A0A3D4IM01-F1
#
_cell.length_a   1.000
_cell.length_b   1.000
_cell.length_c   1.000
_cell.angle_alpha   90.00
_cell.angle_beta   90.00
_cell.angle_gamma   90.00
#
_symmetry.space_group_name_H-M   'P 1'
#
loop_
_entity.id
_entity.type
_entity.pdbx_description
1 polymer ?
#
loop_
_entity_poly.entity_id
_entity_poly.type
_entity_poly.pdbx_seq_one_letter_code
_entity_poly.pdbx_strand_id
1 'polypeptide(L)'
;MRLFILVYLLGIISGVCQSVTYYKDIEPIVMTNCVTCHRPGGLGPFSLRTYDEVSAKGNFIAHVTKTKYMPPWQADPSFQTFRNEKILTDLEIQLIQDWVKNGMAKGKKTKRKYDQEVTDGIKPDLSLTMGKPFDISDKSVEEFRYFSIPTNLPEDTYISAVEFVPGNRRLVHHSRLMADTTNDIRGIDGMSELDPRVRDFQKTPLVDEFLYGWVPGNNKIFFPPGSGKLLYKNTDLILNMHYSPSSIPEKDQSMINLYFSKTKVDRVVHSLTLRENDIANQPFYIYAETTPTFYINYEVTKDISVISVLPHMHFIGRKFKAVAETPSG
;
A
#
# COMPACT_ATOMS: atom_id res chain seq x y z
N MET A 1 -45.33 -16.23 -70.85
CA MET A 1 -44.00 -15.98 -70.26
C MET A 1 -44.14 -14.81 -69.27
N ARG A 2 -44.36 -15.10 -67.98
CA ARG A 2 -44.50 -14.07 -66.92
C ARG A 2 -43.26 -14.16 -66.03
N LEU A 3 -42.49 -13.07 -65.99
CA LEU A 3 -41.26 -12.93 -65.23
C LEU A 3 -41.63 -12.28 -63.87
N PHE A 4 -41.45 -13.02 -62.76
CA PHE A 4 -41.54 -12.46 -61.41
C PHE A 4 -40.12 -12.11 -60.96
N ILE A 5 -39.86 -10.82 -60.76
CA ILE A 5 -38.62 -10.34 -60.13
C ILE A 5 -38.89 -10.25 -58.63
N LEU A 6 -38.22 -11.11 -57.86
CA LEU A 6 -38.25 -11.12 -56.41
C LEU A 6 -37.10 -10.23 -55.90
N VAL A 7 -37.40 -9.05 -55.37
CA VAL A 7 -36.42 -8.15 -54.75
C VAL A 7 -36.27 -8.56 -53.29
N TYR A 8 -35.12 -9.14 -52.92
CA TYR A 8 -34.74 -9.36 -51.53
C TYR A 8 -34.18 -8.07 -50.94
N LEU A 9 -34.93 -7.43 -50.03
CA LEU A 9 -34.37 -6.40 -49.13
C LEU A 9 -33.50 -7.11 -48.08
N LEU A 10 -32.17 -6.96 -48.17
CA LEU A 10 -31.30 -7.22 -47.01
C LEU A 10 -31.52 -6.10 -45.98
N GLY A 11 -32.27 -6.41 -44.93
CA GLY A 11 -32.30 -5.58 -43.73
C GLY A 11 -30.96 -5.65 -43.01
N ILE A 12 -30.18 -4.58 -43.05
CA ILE A 12 -29.00 -4.41 -42.19
C ILE A 12 -29.53 -4.24 -40.77
N ILE A 13 -29.49 -5.32 -39.99
CA ILE A 13 -29.64 -5.22 -38.53
C ILE A 13 -28.38 -4.54 -38.03
N SER A 14 -28.45 -3.22 -37.87
CA SER A 14 -27.45 -2.46 -37.11
C SER A 14 -27.55 -2.91 -35.66
N GLY A 15 -26.81 -3.95 -35.30
CA GLY A 15 -26.56 -4.28 -33.90
C GLY A 15 -25.95 -3.05 -33.25
N VAL A 16 -26.70 -2.41 -32.35
CA VAL A 16 -26.17 -1.35 -31.49
C VAL A 16 -25.16 -2.04 -30.58
N CYS A 17 -23.92 -2.15 -31.03
CA CYS A 17 -22.80 -2.42 -30.15
C CYS A 17 -22.82 -1.26 -29.15
N GLN A 18 -23.24 -1.51 -27.90
CA GLN A 18 -23.23 -0.48 -26.88
C GLN A 18 -21.80 0.01 -26.75
N SER A 19 -21.55 1.24 -27.20
CA SER A 19 -20.21 1.82 -27.12
C SER A 19 -19.83 2.02 -25.66
N VAL A 20 -18.61 1.60 -25.32
CA VAL A 20 -18.03 1.84 -24.00
C VAL A 20 -17.89 3.35 -23.81
N THR A 21 -18.38 3.87 -22.69
CA THR A 21 -18.29 5.30 -22.36
C THR A 21 -17.71 5.54 -20.99
N TYR A 22 -17.07 6.70 -20.81
CA TYR A 22 -16.39 7.01 -19.55
C TYR A 22 -17.34 6.93 -18.35
N TYR A 23 -18.41 7.72 -18.34
CA TYR A 23 -19.29 7.81 -17.16
C TYR A 23 -20.07 6.53 -16.85
N LYS A 24 -20.27 5.66 -17.84
CA LYS A 24 -21.00 4.40 -17.63
C LYS A 24 -20.06 3.29 -17.18
N ASP A 25 -18.91 3.16 -17.83
CA ASP A 25 -18.10 1.94 -17.79
C ASP A 25 -16.72 2.18 -17.17
N ILE A 26 -16.08 3.34 -17.39
CA ILE A 26 -14.68 3.60 -16.95
C ILE A 26 -14.60 4.34 -15.61
N GLU A 27 -15.47 5.33 -15.38
CA GLU A 27 -15.50 6.12 -14.15
C GLU A 27 -15.58 5.21 -12.90
N PRO A 28 -16.40 4.15 -12.83
CA PRO A 28 -16.40 3.23 -11.69
C PRO A 28 -15.07 2.52 -11.45
N ILE A 29 -14.44 2.04 -12.53
CA ILE A 29 -13.16 1.32 -12.46
C ILE A 29 -12.10 2.27 -11.89
N VAL A 30 -12.01 3.48 -12.43
CA VAL A 30 -11.03 4.49 -12.02
C VAL A 30 -11.28 4.98 -10.59
N MET A 31 -12.53 5.24 -10.23
CA MET A 31 -12.89 5.73 -8.89
C MET A 31 -12.58 4.69 -7.79
N THR A 32 -12.80 3.41 -8.06
CA THR A 32 -12.57 2.33 -7.08
C THR A 32 -11.09 1.93 -6.97
N ASN A 33 -10.39 1.87 -8.11
CA ASN A 33 -9.06 1.24 -8.16
C ASN A 33 -7.89 2.24 -8.28
N CYS A 34 -8.14 3.47 -8.75
CA CYS A 34 -7.06 4.41 -9.07
C CYS A 34 -7.11 5.67 -8.21
N VAL A 35 -8.30 6.24 -7.97
CA VAL A 35 -8.46 7.57 -7.35
C VAL A 35 -8.00 7.61 -5.89
N THR A 36 -7.96 6.48 -5.19
CA THR A 36 -7.36 6.35 -3.85
C THR A 36 -5.96 6.98 -3.80
N CYS A 37 -5.12 6.70 -4.80
CA CYS A 37 -3.77 7.24 -4.93
C CYS A 37 -3.73 8.44 -5.88
N HIS A 38 -4.44 8.36 -7.01
CA HIS A 38 -4.46 9.38 -8.07
C HIS A 38 -5.54 10.43 -7.85
N ARG A 39 -5.39 11.19 -6.78
CA ARG A 39 -6.23 12.35 -6.43
C ARG A 39 -5.37 13.55 -6.07
N PRO A 40 -5.91 14.77 -6.07
CA PRO A 40 -5.18 15.92 -5.56
C PRO A 40 -4.67 15.66 -4.14
N GLY A 41 -3.36 15.84 -3.92
CA GLY A 41 -2.70 15.53 -2.64
C GLY A 41 -2.54 14.04 -2.32
N GLY A 42 -2.91 13.14 -3.23
CA GLY A 42 -2.66 11.70 -3.11
C GLY A 42 -1.20 11.32 -3.43
N LEU A 43 -0.88 10.03 -3.32
CA LEU A 43 0.45 9.48 -3.61
C LEU A 43 0.78 9.43 -5.10
N GLY A 44 -0.24 9.37 -5.95
CA GLY A 44 -0.06 9.37 -7.40
C GLY A 44 0.46 10.72 -7.89
N PRO A 45 1.34 10.76 -8.90
CA PRO A 45 1.94 12.00 -9.40
C PRO A 45 0.95 12.92 -10.16
N PHE A 46 -0.29 12.47 -10.34
CA PHE A 46 -1.36 13.21 -11.00
C PHE A 46 -2.73 12.69 -10.54
N SER A 47 -3.75 13.52 -10.73
CA SER A 47 -5.15 13.21 -10.46
C SER A 47 -5.81 12.46 -11.61
N LEU A 48 -6.78 11.60 -11.29
CA LEU A 48 -7.66 10.86 -12.22
C LEU A 48 -9.14 11.00 -11.83
N ARG A 49 -9.53 12.12 -11.19
CA ARG A 49 -10.89 12.32 -10.67
C ARG A 49 -11.91 12.73 -11.73
N THR A 50 -11.46 13.24 -12.86
CA THR A 50 -12.33 13.79 -13.91
C THR A 50 -12.09 13.09 -15.24
N TYR A 51 -13.08 13.16 -16.13
CA TYR A 51 -12.96 12.65 -17.50
C TYR A 51 -11.75 13.25 -18.22
N ASP A 52 -11.52 14.55 -18.12
CA ASP A 52 -10.46 15.24 -18.87
C ASP A 52 -9.07 14.77 -18.37
N GLU A 53 -8.90 14.57 -17.07
CA GLU A 53 -7.68 13.99 -16.49
C GLU A 53 -7.44 12.54 -16.93
N VAL A 54 -8.49 11.70 -16.94
CA VAL A 54 -8.39 10.29 -17.33
C VAL A 54 -8.13 10.15 -18.82
N SER A 55 -8.89 10.87 -19.66
CA SER A 55 -8.73 10.82 -21.12
C SER A 55 -7.39 11.36 -21.59
N ALA A 56 -6.87 12.43 -20.96
CA ALA A 56 -5.52 12.94 -21.25
C ALA A 56 -4.41 11.89 -21.04
N LYS A 57 -4.66 10.87 -20.23
CA LYS A 57 -3.72 9.78 -19.93
C LYS A 57 -4.21 8.42 -20.44
N GLY A 58 -5.27 8.37 -21.24
CA GLY A 58 -5.96 7.13 -21.61
C GLY A 58 -5.03 6.05 -22.17
N ASN A 59 -4.16 6.41 -23.12
CA ASN A 59 -3.17 5.47 -23.68
C ASN A 59 -2.20 4.91 -22.63
N PHE A 60 -1.73 5.77 -21.72
CA PHE A 60 -0.83 5.35 -20.64
C PHE A 60 -1.56 4.43 -19.65
N ILE A 61 -2.78 4.81 -19.23
CA ILE A 61 -3.64 4.00 -18.37
C ILE A 61 -3.86 2.63 -19.01
N ALA A 62 -4.30 2.58 -20.27
CA ALA A 62 -4.51 1.33 -20.99
C ALA A 62 -3.25 0.46 -21.02
N HIS A 63 -2.07 1.05 -21.22
CA HIS A 63 -0.82 0.31 -21.19
C HIS A 63 -0.54 -0.29 -19.81
N VAL A 64 -0.55 0.52 -18.74
CA VAL A 64 -0.17 0.06 -17.39
C VAL A 64 -1.19 -0.92 -16.79
N THR A 65 -2.47 -0.82 -17.15
CA THR A 65 -3.48 -1.80 -16.73
C THR A 65 -3.36 -3.10 -17.52
N LYS A 66 -3.04 -3.03 -18.81
CA LYS A 66 -2.84 -4.24 -19.65
C LYS A 66 -1.61 -5.04 -19.22
N THR A 67 -0.52 -4.36 -18.86
CA THR A 67 0.70 -5.02 -18.35
C THR A 67 0.57 -5.43 -16.87
N LYS A 68 -0.57 -5.14 -16.24
CA LYS A 68 -0.81 -5.34 -14.79
C LYS A 68 0.24 -4.67 -13.91
N TYR A 69 0.87 -3.60 -14.43
CA TYR A 69 1.75 -2.75 -13.64
C TYR A 69 0.96 -1.90 -12.65
N MET A 70 -0.27 -1.52 -13.03
CA MET A 70 -1.21 -0.79 -12.19
C MET A 70 -2.59 -1.46 -12.18
N PRO A 71 -3.33 -1.40 -11.06
CA PRO A 71 -2.84 -0.99 -9.74
C PRO A 71 -1.78 -1.96 -9.19
N PRO A 72 -0.86 -1.51 -8.31
CA PRO A 72 0.18 -2.37 -7.79
C PRO A 72 -0.42 -3.35 -6.76
N TRP A 73 -0.38 -4.64 -7.08
CA TRP A 73 -0.80 -5.70 -6.17
C TRP A 73 0.03 -6.96 -6.41
N GLN A 74 0.87 -7.33 -5.45
CA GLN A 74 1.83 -8.43 -5.59
C GLN A 74 1.27 -9.79 -5.15
N ALA A 75 0.22 -9.80 -4.33
CA ALA A 75 -0.37 -11.05 -3.86
C ALA A 75 -1.19 -11.71 -4.99
N ASP A 76 -1.09 -13.03 -5.09
CA ASP A 76 -1.81 -13.82 -6.09
C ASP A 76 -3.28 -14.02 -5.66
N PRO A 77 -4.25 -13.38 -6.35
CA PRO A 77 -5.66 -13.48 -5.98
C PRO A 77 -6.25 -14.87 -6.25
N SER A 78 -5.58 -15.73 -7.03
CA SER A 78 -6.00 -17.12 -7.22
C SER A 78 -5.64 -18.02 -6.03
N PHE A 79 -4.72 -17.57 -5.17
CA PHE A 79 -4.30 -18.29 -3.97
C PHE A 79 -5.11 -17.90 -2.73
N GLN A 80 -5.29 -16.60 -2.50
CA GLN A 80 -6.07 -16.07 -1.39
C GLN A 80 -6.57 -14.66 -1.73
N THR A 81 -7.77 -14.34 -1.26
CA THR A 81 -8.35 -12.99 -1.37
C THR A 81 -8.12 -12.16 -0.11
N PHE A 82 -7.79 -10.87 -0.27
CA PHE A 82 -7.64 -9.91 0.81
C PHE A 82 -8.69 -8.80 0.75
N ARG A 83 -9.08 -8.27 1.92
CA ARG A 83 -10.06 -7.17 2.03
C ARG A 83 -9.64 -5.90 1.26
N ASN A 84 -8.34 -5.66 1.13
CA ASN A 84 -7.78 -4.44 0.54
C ASN A 84 -7.17 -4.67 -0.86
N GLU A 85 -7.59 -5.72 -1.56
CA GLU A 85 -7.13 -5.99 -2.93
C GLU A 85 -7.38 -4.82 -3.87
N LYS A 86 -6.34 -4.49 -4.64
CA LYS A 86 -6.38 -3.49 -5.71
C LYS A 86 -6.05 -4.19 -7.02
N ILE A 87 -7.01 -4.95 -7.54
CA ILE A 87 -6.89 -5.70 -8.79
C ILE A 87 -7.95 -5.25 -9.78
N LEU A 88 -7.61 -5.32 -11.07
CA LEU A 88 -8.57 -5.17 -12.16
C LEU A 88 -8.90 -6.56 -12.70
N THR A 89 -10.19 -6.82 -12.88
CA THR A 89 -10.66 -7.99 -13.61
C THR A 89 -10.29 -7.89 -15.10
N ASP A 90 -10.19 -9.03 -15.78
CA ASP A 90 -9.90 -9.03 -17.22
C ASP A 90 -10.95 -8.26 -18.03
N LEU A 91 -12.21 -8.28 -17.57
CA LEU A 91 -13.29 -7.47 -18.15
C LEU A 91 -13.05 -5.97 -17.97
N GLU A 92 -12.65 -5.52 -16.78
CA GLU A 92 -12.34 -4.10 -16.53
C GLU A 92 -11.15 -3.63 -17.37
N ILE A 93 -10.10 -4.46 -17.48
CA ILE A 93 -8.95 -4.18 -18.36
C ILE A 93 -9.44 -4.04 -19.80
N GLN A 94 -10.26 -4.98 -20.29
CA GLN A 94 -10.81 -4.96 -21.65
C GLN A 94 -11.66 -3.72 -21.91
N LEU A 95 -12.52 -3.32 -20.97
CA LEU A 95 -13.32 -2.10 -21.08
C LEU A 95 -12.43 -0.86 -21.23
N ILE A 96 -11.36 -0.76 -20.44
CA ILE A 96 -10.37 0.34 -20.58
C ILE A 96 -9.73 0.31 -21.97
N GLN A 97 -9.30 -0.86 -22.46
CA GLN A 97 -8.69 -0.98 -23.79
C GLN A 97 -9.65 -0.54 -24.89
N ASP A 98 -10.90 -1.02 -24.85
CA ASP A 98 -11.90 -0.74 -25.86
C ASP A 98 -12.33 0.73 -25.84
N TRP A 99 -12.46 1.33 -24.65
CA TRP A 99 -12.76 2.75 -24.53
C TRP A 99 -11.67 3.61 -25.15
N VAL A 100 -10.40 3.31 -24.88
CA VAL A 100 -9.25 4.03 -25.45
C VAL A 100 -9.17 3.84 -26.97
N LYS A 101 -9.31 2.60 -27.45
CA LYS A 101 -9.32 2.26 -28.88
C LYS A 101 -10.43 2.98 -29.66
N ASN A 102 -11.59 3.16 -29.05
CA ASN A 102 -12.77 3.77 -29.68
C ASN A 102 -12.89 5.29 -29.43
N GLY A 103 -11.77 5.97 -29.16
CA GLY A 103 -11.73 7.44 -29.08
C GLY A 103 -12.20 8.03 -27.76
N MET A 104 -12.24 7.24 -26.69
CA MET A 104 -12.47 7.69 -25.31
C MET A 104 -13.79 8.45 -25.12
N ALA A 105 -14.90 7.95 -25.68
CA ALA A 105 -16.18 8.62 -25.61
C ALA A 105 -16.60 8.97 -24.16
N LYS A 106 -16.94 10.24 -23.90
CA LYS A 106 -17.30 10.75 -22.56
C LYS A 106 -18.60 10.13 -22.01
N GLY A 107 -19.61 9.95 -22.86
CA GLY A 107 -20.94 9.51 -22.46
C GLY A 107 -21.68 10.52 -21.57
N LYS A 108 -22.80 10.09 -20.98
CA LYS A 108 -23.62 10.94 -20.10
C LYS A 108 -23.31 10.63 -18.64
N LYS A 109 -23.08 11.69 -17.84
CA LYS A 109 -22.86 11.55 -16.41
C LYS A 109 -24.11 11.01 -15.74
N THR A 110 -23.93 9.97 -14.94
CA THR A 110 -25.00 9.44 -14.08
C THR A 110 -24.66 9.77 -12.64
N LYS A 111 -25.67 10.06 -11.80
CA LYS A 111 -25.44 10.22 -10.36
C LYS A 111 -25.15 8.84 -9.79
N ARG A 112 -23.87 8.52 -9.62
CA ARG A 112 -23.42 7.34 -8.88
C ARG A 112 -22.82 7.78 -7.56
N LYS A 113 -23.22 7.10 -6.49
CA LYS A 113 -22.44 7.11 -5.26
C LYS A 113 -21.34 6.07 -5.48
N TYR A 114 -20.13 6.55 -5.68
CA TYR A 114 -18.99 5.69 -5.48
C TYR A 114 -18.89 5.45 -3.97
N ASP A 115 -18.44 4.27 -3.58
CA ASP A 115 -17.85 4.09 -2.26
C ASP A 115 -16.61 4.98 -2.26
N GLN A 116 -16.83 6.28 -2.03
CA GLN A 116 -15.80 7.16 -1.54
C GLN A 116 -15.26 6.40 -0.36
N GLU A 117 -14.01 5.92 -0.46
CA GLU A 117 -13.37 5.29 0.69
C GLU A 117 -13.74 6.15 1.90
N VAL A 118 -14.37 5.52 2.90
CA VAL A 118 -15.02 6.06 4.10
C VAL A 118 -13.98 6.71 5.01
N THR A 119 -13.19 7.59 4.44
CA THR A 119 -11.79 7.81 4.77
C THR A 119 -11.46 9.26 4.45
N ASP A 120 -12.03 9.83 3.38
CA ASP A 120 -12.19 11.28 3.24
C ASP A 120 -13.21 11.77 4.29
N GLY A 121 -12.77 11.95 5.53
CA GLY A 121 -13.60 12.52 6.61
C GLY A 121 -13.25 12.06 8.02
N ILE A 122 -12.63 10.88 8.18
CA ILE A 122 -12.16 10.45 9.51
C ILE A 122 -10.88 11.24 9.82
N LYS A 123 -10.96 12.11 10.82
CA LYS A 123 -9.81 12.86 11.32
C LYS A 123 -8.97 11.98 12.24
N PRO A 124 -7.63 12.09 12.19
CA PRO A 124 -6.78 11.47 13.20
C PRO A 124 -7.06 12.08 14.56
N ASP A 125 -6.91 11.26 15.61
CA ASP A 125 -6.99 11.73 17.00
C ASP A 125 -5.66 12.36 17.44
N LEU A 126 -4.55 11.89 16.86
CA LEU A 126 -3.22 12.40 17.11
C LEU A 126 -2.41 12.42 15.81
N SER A 127 -1.91 13.59 15.42
CA SER A 127 -1.01 13.78 14.29
C SER A 127 0.36 14.19 14.80
N LEU A 128 1.38 13.39 14.47
CA LEU A 128 2.74 13.52 14.96
C LEU A 128 3.66 13.78 13.77
N THR A 129 4.27 14.96 13.72
CA THR A 129 5.18 15.33 12.63
C THR A 129 6.62 15.15 13.08
N MET A 130 7.52 14.79 12.15
CA MET A 130 8.95 14.87 12.40
C MET A 130 9.31 16.25 12.96
N GLY A 131 10.10 16.29 14.04
CA GLY A 131 10.34 17.52 14.82
C GLY A 131 10.98 18.65 14.00
N LYS A 132 11.75 18.31 12.97
CA LYS A 132 12.33 19.24 12.00
C LYS A 132 12.32 18.62 10.59
N PRO A 133 12.28 19.45 9.53
CA PRO A 133 12.59 18.96 8.19
C PRO A 133 13.98 18.31 8.14
N PHE A 134 14.08 17.20 7.44
CA PHE A 134 15.33 16.52 7.14
C PHE A 134 15.80 16.89 5.73
N ASP A 135 17.09 17.20 5.61
CA ASP A 135 17.74 17.48 4.32
C ASP A 135 18.18 16.16 3.67
N ILE A 136 17.56 15.83 2.53
CA ILE A 136 17.95 14.70 1.69
C ILE A 136 19.08 15.16 0.79
N SER A 137 20.18 14.39 0.77
CA SER A 137 21.37 14.77 0.01
C SER A 137 21.17 14.63 -1.51
N ASP A 138 21.92 15.42 -2.26
CA ASP A 138 21.97 15.42 -3.72
C ASP A 138 22.99 14.42 -4.29
N LYS A 139 23.51 13.53 -3.44
CA LYS A 139 24.59 12.60 -3.79
C LYS A 139 24.14 11.46 -4.68
N SER A 140 22.86 11.41 -5.06
CA SER A 140 22.28 10.36 -5.90
C SER A 140 22.52 8.95 -5.34
N VAL A 141 22.38 8.81 -4.01
CA VAL A 141 22.47 7.53 -3.29
C VAL A 141 21.22 7.31 -2.46
N GLU A 142 20.90 6.05 -2.15
CA GLU A 142 19.86 5.70 -1.19
C GLU A 142 20.28 6.10 0.24
N GLU A 143 19.33 6.62 1.02
CA GLU A 143 19.58 7.03 2.40
C GLU A 143 18.63 6.34 3.37
N PHE A 144 19.19 5.58 4.31
CA PHE A 144 18.47 4.98 5.42
C PHE A 144 18.72 5.79 6.69
N ARG A 145 17.65 6.36 7.25
CA ARG A 145 17.70 7.35 8.34
C ARG A 145 16.71 7.02 9.44
N TYR A 146 17.13 7.21 10.68
CA TYR A 146 16.26 7.06 11.84
C TYR A 146 15.73 8.42 12.32
N PHE A 147 14.50 8.45 12.81
CA PHE A 147 13.88 9.61 13.47
C PHE A 147 13.08 9.14 14.68
N SER A 148 13.03 9.96 15.73
CA SER A 148 12.23 9.68 16.93
C SER A 148 11.19 10.78 17.11
N ILE A 149 9.93 10.37 17.29
CA ILE A 149 8.80 11.28 17.48
C ILE A 149 8.07 10.90 18.77
N PRO A 150 8.17 11.71 19.84
CA PRO A 150 7.48 11.43 21.08
C PRO A 150 5.97 11.59 20.91
N THR A 151 5.20 10.58 21.32
CA THR A 151 3.73 10.66 21.25
C THR A 151 3.15 11.55 22.35
N ASN A 152 3.86 11.67 23.48
CA ASN A 152 3.39 12.31 24.71
C ASN A 152 2.01 11.81 25.18
N LEU A 153 1.68 10.54 24.90
CA LEU A 153 0.44 9.94 25.37
C LEU A 153 0.40 9.94 26.92
N PRO A 154 -0.67 10.47 27.54
CA PRO A 154 -0.78 10.53 28.99
C PRO A 154 -1.10 9.17 29.62
N GLU A 155 -1.67 8.26 28.84
CA GLU A 155 -2.11 6.93 29.26
C GLU A 155 -1.99 5.92 28.12
N ASP A 156 -2.01 4.64 28.48
CA ASP A 156 -2.01 3.55 27.51
C ASP A 156 -3.24 3.64 26.61
N THR A 157 -3.03 3.65 25.30
CA THR A 157 -4.06 3.95 24.31
C THR A 157 -4.07 2.87 23.23
N TYR A 158 -5.26 2.30 22.97
CA TYR A 158 -5.43 1.44 21.81
C TYR A 158 -5.65 2.27 20.55
N ILE A 159 -4.92 1.94 19.49
CA ILE A 159 -5.11 2.48 18.16
C ILE A 159 -5.86 1.49 17.27
N SER A 160 -6.84 2.00 16.53
CA SER A 160 -7.66 1.25 15.56
C SER A 160 -7.15 1.43 14.12
N ALA A 161 -6.36 2.47 13.87
CA ALA A 161 -5.69 2.67 12.60
C ALA A 161 -4.40 3.49 12.75
N VAL A 162 -3.54 3.32 11.76
CA VAL A 162 -2.29 4.06 11.60
C VAL A 162 -2.12 4.46 10.14
N GLU A 163 -1.59 5.66 9.93
CA GLU A 163 -1.32 6.22 8.62
C GLU A 163 0.02 6.94 8.65
N PHE A 164 0.87 6.61 7.68
CA PHE A 164 2.09 7.35 7.41
C PHE A 164 1.83 8.30 6.25
N VAL A 165 2.17 9.57 6.43
CA VAL A 165 2.00 10.63 5.43
C VAL A 165 3.40 11.13 5.04
N PRO A 166 3.93 10.77 3.86
CA PRO A 166 5.23 11.25 3.41
C PRO A 166 5.18 12.77 3.18
N GLY A 167 6.16 13.50 3.71
CA GLY A 167 6.33 14.92 3.43
C GLY A 167 6.81 15.14 1.99
N ASN A 168 7.75 14.30 1.54
CA ASN A 168 8.29 14.24 0.20
C ASN A 168 7.84 12.96 -0.51
N ARG A 169 6.65 13.00 -1.11
CA ARG A 169 6.06 11.88 -1.87
C ARG A 169 6.93 11.37 -3.03
N ARG A 170 7.89 12.17 -3.50
CA ARG A 170 8.79 11.81 -4.60
C ARG A 170 9.97 10.97 -4.11
N LEU A 171 10.47 11.24 -2.91
CA LEU A 171 11.73 10.67 -2.42
C LEU A 171 11.57 9.70 -1.26
N VAL A 172 10.48 9.73 -0.49
CA VAL A 172 10.26 8.68 0.52
C VAL A 172 9.94 7.37 -0.20
N HIS A 173 10.87 6.42 -0.17
CA HIS A 173 10.74 5.13 -0.84
C HIS A 173 9.94 4.12 -0.01
N HIS A 174 10.22 4.05 1.30
CA HIS A 174 9.40 3.33 2.27
C HIS A 174 9.77 3.78 3.70
N SER A 175 8.91 3.42 4.67
CA SER A 175 9.21 3.62 6.09
C SER A 175 8.73 2.43 6.92
N ARG A 176 9.52 2.08 7.93
CA ARG A 176 9.11 1.21 9.03
C ARG A 176 8.90 2.07 10.28
N LEU A 177 7.70 1.96 10.84
CA LEU A 177 7.31 2.57 12.09
C LEU A 177 7.44 1.54 13.22
N MET A 178 8.09 1.93 14.30
CA MET A 178 8.32 1.15 15.51
C MET A 178 7.88 1.94 16.74
N ALA A 179 7.76 1.26 17.88
CA ALA A 179 7.42 1.85 19.17
C ALA A 179 8.52 1.56 20.21
N ASP A 180 8.97 2.61 20.88
CA ASP A 180 9.93 2.56 21.99
C ASP A 180 9.27 3.09 23.28
N THR A 181 9.52 2.42 24.40
CA THR A 181 9.04 2.86 25.73
C THR A 181 10.17 3.24 26.67
N THR A 182 11.43 3.04 26.28
CA THR A 182 12.58 3.44 27.11
C THR A 182 12.89 4.92 26.95
N ASN A 183 12.55 5.48 25.78
CA ASN A 183 12.85 6.86 25.37
C ASN A 183 14.35 7.13 25.19
N ASP A 184 15.19 6.09 25.20
CA ASP A 184 16.65 6.23 25.07
C ASP A 184 17.06 6.61 23.64
N ILE A 185 16.18 6.36 22.65
CA ILE A 185 16.43 6.58 21.22
C ILE A 185 16.13 8.03 20.79
N ARG A 186 15.70 8.89 21.72
CA ARG A 186 15.47 10.32 21.43
C ARG A 186 16.74 10.99 20.93
N GLY A 187 16.58 11.92 19.98
CA GLY A 187 17.71 12.66 19.38
C GLY A 187 18.43 11.93 18.25
N ILE A 188 17.94 10.76 17.82
CA ILE A 188 18.47 10.02 16.67
C ILE A 188 18.16 10.68 15.31
N ASP A 189 17.45 11.81 15.29
CA ASP A 189 16.88 12.41 14.07
C ASP A 189 17.90 12.67 12.96
N GLY A 190 17.78 11.90 11.87
CA GLY A 190 18.66 11.95 10.70
C GLY A 190 19.91 11.09 10.84
N MET A 191 20.05 10.29 11.91
CA MET A 191 21.16 9.35 12.05
C MET A 191 21.07 8.29 10.96
N SER A 192 22.20 8.00 10.31
CA SER A 192 22.28 6.92 9.34
C SER A 192 22.15 5.57 10.02
N GLU A 193 21.47 4.62 9.38
CA GLU A 193 21.46 3.22 9.82
C GLU A 193 22.86 2.58 9.88
N LEU A 194 23.82 3.13 9.13
CA LEU A 194 25.21 2.68 9.14
C LEU A 194 26.04 3.30 10.29
N ASP A 195 25.47 4.23 11.06
CA ASP A 195 26.16 4.82 12.20
C ASP A 195 26.38 3.76 13.29
N PRO A 196 27.62 3.54 13.77
CA PRO A 196 27.90 2.51 14.78
C PRO A 196 27.08 2.65 16.06
N ARG A 197 26.67 3.88 16.41
CA ARG A 197 25.84 4.17 17.59
C ARG A 197 24.44 3.58 17.50
N VAL A 198 23.96 3.24 16.29
CA VAL A 198 22.67 2.55 16.12
C VAL A 198 22.64 1.24 16.94
N ARG A 199 23.79 0.57 17.05
CA ARG A 199 23.92 -0.66 17.84
C ARG A 199 23.67 -0.46 19.33
N ASP A 200 23.87 0.75 19.86
CA ASP A 200 23.61 1.03 21.27
C ASP A 200 22.11 1.02 21.57
N PHE A 201 21.29 1.53 20.64
CA PHE A 201 19.81 1.49 20.75
C PHE A 201 19.24 0.08 20.59
N GLN A 202 19.93 -0.80 19.86
CA GLN A 202 19.49 -2.16 19.62
C GLN A 202 19.72 -3.11 20.81
N LYS A 203 20.35 -2.64 21.89
CA LYS A 203 20.61 -3.45 23.11
C LYS A 203 19.34 -3.71 23.91
N THR A 204 18.41 -2.77 23.88
CA THR A 204 17.11 -2.91 24.54
C THR A 204 16.05 -3.18 23.48
N PRO A 205 15.30 -4.29 23.58
CA PRO A 205 14.23 -4.58 22.64
C PRO A 205 13.15 -3.48 22.64
N LEU A 206 12.70 -3.12 21.44
CA LEU A 206 11.56 -2.22 21.25
C LEU A 206 10.27 -2.91 21.70
N VAL A 207 9.28 -2.14 22.16
CA VAL A 207 8.00 -2.70 22.60
C VAL A 207 7.16 -3.19 21.42
N ASP A 208 7.28 -2.53 20.26
CA ASP A 208 6.80 -3.04 18.97
C ASP A 208 7.81 -2.66 17.90
N GLU A 209 8.59 -3.64 17.46
CA GLU A 209 9.56 -3.44 16.40
C GLU A 209 8.93 -3.36 15.01
N PHE A 210 7.64 -3.59 14.82
CA PHE A 210 7.00 -3.43 13.52
C PHE A 210 5.57 -2.96 13.72
N LEU A 211 5.43 -1.74 14.25
CA LEU A 211 4.12 -1.13 14.47
C LEU A 211 3.35 -1.03 13.15
N TYR A 212 4.02 -0.53 12.10
CA TYR A 212 3.48 -0.38 10.76
C TYR A 212 4.59 -0.26 9.69
N GLY A 213 4.31 -0.74 8.48
CA GLY A 213 5.18 -0.55 7.31
C GLY A 213 4.45 0.24 6.22
N TRP A 214 5.10 1.27 5.70
CA TRP A 214 4.59 2.10 4.63
C TRP A 214 5.44 1.96 3.37
N VAL A 215 4.78 1.75 2.23
CA VAL A 215 5.35 1.83 0.88
C VAL A 215 4.39 2.64 0.01
N PRO A 216 4.86 3.28 -1.09
CA PRO A 216 3.98 3.94 -2.05
C PRO A 216 2.86 3.00 -2.53
N GLY A 217 1.61 3.44 -2.37
CA GLY A 217 0.42 2.62 -2.64
C GLY A 217 -0.29 2.12 -1.38
N ASN A 218 0.42 2.07 -0.24
CA ASN A 218 -0.23 1.86 1.05
C ASN A 218 -0.86 3.18 1.53
N ASN A 219 -2.12 3.10 1.92
CA ASN A 219 -2.83 4.14 2.64
C ASN A 219 -2.94 3.77 4.12
N LYS A 220 -3.64 4.60 4.88
CA LYS A 220 -4.20 4.29 6.20
C LYS A 220 -4.71 2.85 6.33
N ILE A 221 -4.18 2.11 7.32
CA ILE A 221 -4.62 0.75 7.63
C ILE A 221 -5.53 0.77 8.85
N PHE A 222 -6.77 0.32 8.67
CA PHE A 222 -7.71 0.05 9.77
C PHE A 222 -7.64 -1.41 10.18
N PHE A 223 -7.42 -1.65 11.46
CA PHE A 223 -7.60 -2.98 12.05
C PHE A 223 -9.08 -3.38 12.02
N PRO A 224 -9.41 -4.69 12.01
CA PRO A 224 -10.79 -5.14 12.09
C PRO A 224 -11.54 -4.56 13.31
N PRO A 225 -12.87 -4.34 13.22
CA PRO A 225 -13.66 -3.89 14.36
C PRO A 225 -13.46 -4.77 15.62
N GLY A 226 -13.38 -4.15 16.80
CA GLY A 226 -13.10 -4.86 18.06
C GLY A 226 -11.63 -5.24 18.27
N SER A 227 -10.73 -4.87 17.34
CA SER A 227 -9.29 -5.07 17.46
C SER A 227 -8.50 -3.76 17.37
N GLY A 228 -7.28 -3.77 17.91
CA GLY A 228 -6.38 -2.63 17.86
C GLY A 228 -5.00 -2.95 18.40
N LYS A 229 -4.01 -2.11 18.08
CA LYS A 229 -2.68 -2.18 18.69
C LYS A 229 -2.62 -1.33 19.95
N LEU A 230 -1.90 -1.78 20.97
CA LEU A 230 -1.67 -1.00 22.18
C LEU A 230 -0.44 -0.11 21.99
N LEU A 231 -0.59 1.20 22.24
CA LEU A 231 0.52 2.10 22.48
C LEU A 231 0.54 2.44 23.96
N TYR A 232 1.70 2.31 24.60
CA TYR A 232 1.83 2.62 26.01
C TYR A 232 1.95 4.14 26.20
N LYS A 233 1.64 4.60 27.42
CA LYS A 233 1.87 5.99 27.81
C LYS A 233 3.32 6.39 27.53
N ASN A 234 3.52 7.62 27.05
CA ASN A 234 4.84 8.19 26.75
C ASN A 234 5.72 7.35 25.79
N THR A 235 5.12 6.49 24.95
CA THR A 235 5.83 5.82 23.85
C THR A 235 6.42 6.84 22.87
N ASP A 236 7.63 6.59 22.39
CA ASP A 236 8.18 7.26 21.22
C ASP A 236 7.97 6.40 19.98
N LEU A 237 7.60 7.05 18.88
CA LEU A 237 7.55 6.43 17.58
C LEU A 237 8.91 6.56 16.90
N ILE A 238 9.49 5.44 16.49
CA ILE A 238 10.74 5.45 15.73
C ILE A 238 10.42 5.20 14.26
N LEU A 239 10.86 6.11 13.40
CA LEU A 239 10.79 5.95 11.95
C LEU A 239 12.15 5.49 11.44
N ASN A 240 12.20 4.33 10.80
CA ASN A 240 13.27 4.01 9.88
C ASN A 240 12.79 4.40 8.48
N MET A 241 13.42 5.42 7.91
CA MET A 241 13.08 6.01 6.63
C MET A 241 14.10 5.60 5.59
N HIS A 242 13.63 5.13 4.44
CA HIS A 242 14.47 4.95 3.26
C HIS A 242 14.06 5.98 2.22
N TYR A 243 15.00 6.85 1.85
CA TYR A 243 14.86 7.81 0.76
C TYR A 243 15.49 7.28 -0.53
N SER A 244 14.76 7.41 -1.64
CA SER A 244 15.28 7.21 -2.99
C SER A 244 16.38 8.22 -3.32
N PRO A 245 17.30 7.88 -4.25
CA PRO A 245 18.32 8.80 -4.73
C PRO A 245 17.74 10.13 -5.25
N SER A 246 18.37 11.24 -4.85
CA SER A 246 18.08 12.56 -5.41
C SER A 246 19.35 13.17 -6.03
N SER A 247 19.18 13.83 -7.17
CA SER A 247 20.24 14.60 -7.84
C SER A 247 20.22 16.09 -7.49
N ILE A 248 19.28 16.51 -6.63
CA ILE A 248 19.13 17.87 -6.13
C ILE A 248 18.83 17.82 -4.62
N PRO A 249 19.24 18.84 -3.85
CA PRO A 249 18.92 18.91 -2.44
C PRO A 249 17.41 19.06 -2.26
N GLU A 250 16.85 18.24 -1.38
CA GLU A 250 15.41 18.16 -1.14
C GLU A 250 15.15 18.05 0.37
N LYS A 251 13.91 18.27 0.78
CA LYS A 251 13.52 18.13 2.18
C LYS A 251 12.39 17.14 2.33
N ASP A 252 12.39 16.43 3.45
CA ASP A 252 11.23 15.67 3.93
C ASP A 252 10.86 16.10 5.33
N GLN A 253 9.55 16.11 5.60
CA GLN A 253 9.01 16.23 6.94
C GLN A 253 7.75 15.38 7.01
N SER A 254 7.95 14.08 7.11
CA SER A 254 6.86 13.11 7.20
C SER A 254 6.10 13.19 8.52
N MET A 255 4.88 12.67 8.52
CA MET A 255 3.94 12.69 9.63
C MET A 255 3.28 11.33 9.84
N ILE A 256 2.96 11.00 11.09
CA ILE A 256 2.14 9.85 11.48
C ILE A 256 0.80 10.34 11.99
N ASN A 257 -0.27 9.73 11.47
CA ASN A 257 -1.63 9.91 11.92
C ASN A 257 -2.06 8.65 12.68
N LEU A 258 -2.48 8.83 13.93
CA LEU A 258 -3.01 7.79 14.80
C LEU A 258 -4.51 8.00 15.01
N TYR A 259 -5.25 6.90 14.96
CA TYR A 259 -6.69 6.88 15.16
C TYR A 259 -6.99 5.99 16.37
N PHE A 260 -7.50 6.58 17.44
CA PHE A 260 -7.72 5.88 18.69
C PHE A 260 -8.97 5.02 18.60
N SER A 261 -8.95 3.86 19.25
CA SER A 261 -10.11 2.99 19.34
C SER A 261 -11.22 3.70 20.13
N LYS A 262 -12.39 3.89 19.51
CA LYS A 262 -13.58 4.49 20.15
C LYS A 262 -14.50 3.47 20.81
N THR A 263 -14.25 2.19 20.52
CA THR A 263 -14.97 1.05 21.10
C THR A 263 -14.00 0.22 21.92
N LYS A 264 -14.54 -0.63 22.79
CA LYS A 264 -13.76 -1.64 23.50
C LYS A 264 -12.94 -2.47 22.50
N VAL A 265 -11.68 -2.72 22.85
CA VAL A 265 -10.80 -3.64 22.12
C VAL A 265 -10.80 -4.96 22.87
N ASP A 266 -11.35 -5.99 22.24
CA ASP A 266 -11.39 -7.35 22.79
C ASP A 266 -10.24 -8.20 22.25
N ARG A 267 -9.61 -7.77 21.15
CA ARG A 267 -8.48 -8.47 20.51
C ARG A 267 -7.31 -7.52 20.27
N VAL A 268 -6.21 -7.72 20.98
CA VAL A 268 -4.99 -6.96 20.77
C VAL A 268 -4.26 -7.49 19.53
N VAL A 269 -3.90 -6.59 18.62
CA VAL A 269 -3.13 -6.90 17.42
C VAL A 269 -1.64 -6.90 17.77
N HIS A 270 -0.93 -7.95 17.39
CA HIS A 270 0.51 -8.06 17.53
C HIS A 270 1.16 -8.33 16.17
N SER A 271 2.41 -7.88 16.00
CA SER A 271 3.24 -8.25 14.87
C SER A 271 4.05 -9.49 15.23
N LEU A 272 3.93 -10.55 14.43
CA LEU A 272 4.88 -11.67 14.44
C LEU A 272 5.90 -11.43 13.34
N THR A 273 7.16 -11.24 13.71
CA THR A 273 8.26 -11.03 12.76
C THR A 273 9.13 -12.27 12.74
N LEU A 274 9.24 -12.89 11.57
CA LEU A 274 10.14 -14.00 11.29
C LEU A 274 11.25 -13.51 10.37
N ARG A 275 12.49 -13.90 10.67
CA ARG A 275 13.73 -13.35 10.09
C ARG A 275 14.59 -14.46 9.49
N GLU A 276 15.73 -14.06 8.95
CA GLU A 276 16.74 -14.94 8.37
C GLU A 276 17.26 -15.98 9.39
N ASN A 277 17.26 -15.63 10.68
CA ASN A 277 17.64 -16.55 11.75
C ASN A 277 16.59 -17.63 12.03
N ASP A 278 15.34 -17.44 11.58
CA ASP A 278 14.25 -18.41 11.72
C ASP A 278 14.17 -19.37 10.52
N ILE A 279 15.06 -19.22 9.53
CA ILE A 279 15.16 -20.15 8.41
C ILE A 279 15.62 -21.52 8.94
N ALA A 280 14.81 -22.54 8.69
CA ALA A 280 15.02 -23.89 9.19
C ALA A 280 16.15 -24.63 8.46
N ASN A 281 16.31 -24.40 7.15
CA ASN A 281 17.35 -25.02 6.33
C ASN A 281 18.59 -24.15 6.19
N GLN A 282 19.25 -23.84 7.31
CA GLN A 282 20.52 -23.12 7.35
C GLN A 282 21.66 -23.87 6.63
N PRO A 283 22.69 -23.16 6.13
CA PRO A 283 22.86 -21.71 6.19
C PRO A 283 22.00 -20.98 5.17
N PHE A 284 21.53 -19.77 5.51
CA PHE A 284 20.92 -18.85 4.55
C PHE A 284 21.98 -18.27 3.60
N TYR A 285 22.37 -19.06 2.61
CA TYR A 285 23.41 -18.73 1.63
C TYR A 285 22.96 -19.08 0.21
N ILE A 286 23.12 -18.13 -0.71
CA ILE A 286 22.71 -18.28 -2.11
C ILE A 286 23.97 -18.32 -2.98
N TYR A 287 24.28 -19.49 -3.54
CA TYR A 287 25.36 -19.62 -4.50
C TYR A 287 25.00 -18.93 -5.82
N ALA A 288 26.02 -18.40 -6.50
CA ALA A 288 25.85 -17.85 -7.84
C ALA A 288 25.18 -18.89 -8.75
N GLU A 289 24.28 -18.42 -9.62
CA GLU A 289 23.58 -19.24 -10.61
C GLU A 289 22.66 -20.34 -10.01
N THR A 290 22.30 -20.24 -8.73
CA THR A 290 21.34 -21.15 -8.09
C THR A 290 20.04 -20.42 -7.71
N THR A 291 18.96 -21.18 -7.60
CA THR A 291 17.64 -20.72 -7.11
C THR A 291 17.17 -21.59 -5.95
N PRO A 292 17.86 -21.56 -4.79
CA PRO A 292 17.47 -22.36 -3.64
C PRO A 292 16.12 -21.90 -3.09
N THR A 293 15.45 -22.80 -2.37
CA THR A 293 14.26 -22.48 -1.59
C THR A 293 14.60 -22.56 -0.11
N PHE A 294 14.18 -21.56 0.66
CA PHE A 294 14.33 -21.52 2.11
C PHE A 294 12.97 -21.63 2.78
N TYR A 295 12.95 -22.25 3.95
CA TYR A 295 11.74 -22.51 4.73
C TYR A 295 11.87 -21.86 6.09
N ILE A 296 10.82 -21.19 6.53
CA ILE A 296 10.67 -20.67 7.88
C ILE A 296 9.44 -21.37 8.46
N ASN A 297 9.60 -21.97 9.63
CA ASN A 297 8.52 -22.64 10.35
C ASN A 297 8.34 -21.98 11.71
N TYR A 298 7.09 -21.70 12.07
CA TYR A 298 6.76 -21.13 13.38
C TYR A 298 5.52 -21.84 13.94
N GLU A 299 5.67 -22.44 15.12
CA GLU A 299 4.57 -23.12 15.80
C GLU A 299 3.68 -22.11 16.51
N VAL A 300 2.41 -22.08 16.11
CA VAL A 300 1.38 -21.24 16.73
C VAL A 300 0.74 -22.00 17.88
N THR A 301 1.03 -21.60 19.12
CA THR A 301 0.60 -22.30 20.33
C THR A 301 -0.72 -21.80 20.92
N LYS A 302 -1.34 -20.79 20.31
CA LYS A 302 -2.60 -20.18 20.76
C LYS A 302 -3.48 -19.88 19.56
N ASP A 303 -4.79 -19.88 19.77
CA ASP A 303 -5.74 -19.46 18.75
C ASP A 303 -5.51 -18.00 18.38
N ILE A 304 -5.13 -17.76 17.12
CA ILE A 304 -4.93 -16.42 16.57
C ILE A 304 -5.81 -16.20 15.33
N SER A 305 -5.98 -14.94 14.98
CA SER A 305 -6.51 -14.56 13.67
C SER A 305 -5.41 -13.82 12.93
N VAL A 306 -5.01 -14.34 11.77
CA VAL A 306 -4.05 -13.67 10.89
C VAL A 306 -4.82 -12.67 10.04
N ILE A 307 -4.54 -11.39 10.22
CA ILE A 307 -5.25 -10.29 9.54
C ILE A 307 -4.43 -9.61 8.45
N SER A 308 -3.12 -9.86 8.40
CA SER A 308 -2.18 -9.31 7.43
C SER A 308 -0.95 -10.21 7.32
N VAL A 309 -0.36 -10.27 6.12
CA VAL A 309 0.92 -10.93 5.84
C VAL A 309 1.75 -9.98 5.00
N LEU A 310 3.00 -9.74 5.40
CA LEU A 310 3.93 -8.84 4.72
C LEU A 310 5.24 -9.58 4.45
N PRO A 311 5.34 -10.30 3.33
CA PRO A 311 6.60 -10.91 2.93
C PRO A 311 7.56 -9.82 2.44
N HIS A 312 8.84 -9.97 2.78
CA HIS A 312 9.89 -9.08 2.33
C HIS A 312 11.08 -9.89 1.79
N MET A 313 11.59 -9.49 0.62
CA MET A 313 12.80 -10.03 0.02
C MET A 313 13.53 -8.91 -0.73
N HIS A 314 14.85 -9.01 -0.82
CA HIS A 314 15.66 -8.13 -1.68
C HIS A 314 15.57 -8.53 -3.16
N PHE A 315 16.36 -7.88 -4.02
CA PHE A 315 16.32 -7.96 -5.49
C PHE A 315 16.37 -9.38 -6.11
N ILE A 316 17.04 -10.33 -5.46
CA ILE A 316 17.19 -11.69 -5.98
C ILE A 316 16.05 -12.64 -5.56
N GLY A 317 15.16 -12.19 -4.68
CA GLY A 317 13.92 -12.89 -4.35
C GLY A 317 13.06 -13.10 -5.60
N ARG A 318 12.35 -14.24 -5.64
CA ARG A 318 11.49 -14.59 -6.79
C ARG A 318 10.07 -14.90 -6.38
N LYS A 319 9.91 -15.71 -5.32
CA LYS A 319 8.59 -16.14 -4.83
C LYS A 319 8.64 -16.25 -3.33
N PHE A 320 7.62 -15.70 -2.67
CA PHE A 320 7.34 -15.97 -1.26
C PHE A 320 5.98 -16.66 -1.19
N LYS A 321 5.90 -17.79 -0.48
CA LYS A 321 4.65 -18.47 -0.21
C LYS A 321 4.50 -18.60 1.30
N ALA A 322 3.43 -18.05 1.84
CA ALA A 322 3.03 -18.23 3.23
C ALA A 322 1.81 -19.15 3.29
N VAL A 323 1.86 -20.15 4.16
CA VAL A 323 0.74 -21.05 4.46
C VAL A 323 0.59 -21.14 5.97
N ALA A 324 -0.63 -21.39 6.42
CA ALA A 324 -0.91 -21.81 7.79
C ALA A 324 -1.53 -23.19 7.71
N GLU A 325 -0.88 -24.17 8.33
CA GLU A 325 -1.41 -25.53 8.45
C GLU A 325 -2.13 -25.62 9.79
N THR A 326 -3.34 -26.17 9.76
CA THR A 326 -4.12 -26.36 10.98
C THR A 326 -3.76 -27.70 11.62
N PRO A 327 -4.02 -27.91 12.92
CA PRO A 327 -3.82 -29.23 13.53
C PRO A 327 -4.57 -30.37 12.82
N SER A 328 -5.62 -30.05 12.06
CA SER A 328 -6.39 -31.01 11.26
C SER A 328 -5.77 -31.37 9.90
N GLY A 329 -4.66 -30.76 9.51
CA GLY A 329 -4.10 -30.82 8.16
C GLY A 329 -4.65 -29.71 7.29
#